data_AF-A0A842P8V8-F1
#
_entry.id   AF-A0A842P8V8-F1
#
_cell.length_a   1.000
_cell.length_b   1.000
_cell.length_c   1.000
_cell.angle_alpha   90.00
_cell.angle_beta   90.00
_cell.angle_gamma   90.00
#
_symmetry.space_group_name_H-M   'P 1'
#
loop_
_entity.id
_entity.type
_entity.pdbx_description
1 polymer ?
#
loop_
_entity_poly.entity_id
_entity_poly.type
_entity_poly.pdbx_seq_one_letter_code
_entity_poly.pdbx_strand_id
1 'polypeptide(L)' 'MLYTRDEYSSDVYPENQFSVMVGDRKSDIIAGISHGVRTFYVQQEIGLLQVMERILDYSDSGDAIEKIGD' A
#
# COMPACT_ATOMS: atom_id res chain seq x y z
N MET A 1 6.62 -2.34 -22.34
CA MET A 1 5.19 -2.15 -22.65
C MET A 1 4.64 -1.24 -21.57
N LEU A 2 4.28 0.00 -21.91
CA LEU A 2 3.73 0.97 -20.94
C LEU A 2 2.23 0.99 -21.18
N TYR A 3 1.45 0.52 -20.21
CA TYR A 3 -0.01 0.53 -20.26
C TYR A 3 -0.52 1.97 -20.16
N THR A 4 -1.58 2.28 -20.89
CA THR A 4 -2.27 3.57 -20.77
C THR A 4 -3.07 3.64 -19.46
N ARG A 5 -3.34 4.85 -18.96
CA ARG A 5 -4.08 5.07 -17.70
C ARG A 5 -5.46 4.40 -17.70
N ASP A 6 -6.06 4.25 -18.89
CA ASP A 6 -7.38 3.66 -19.09
C ASP A 6 -7.33 2.11 -19.17
N GLU A 7 -6.18 1.51 -19.47
CA GLU A 7 -5.94 0.06 -19.45
C GLU A 7 -5.62 -0.50 -18.06
N TYR A 8 -5.40 0.37 -17.07
CA TYR A 8 -5.03 -0.03 -15.71
C TYR A 8 -6.23 -0.51 -14.86
N SER A 9 -7.46 -0.29 -15.30
CA SER A 9 -8.65 -0.47 -14.46
C SER A 9 -9.93 -0.72 -15.27
N SER A 10 -9.99 -1.83 -15.99
CA SER A 10 -11.27 -2.38 -16.51
C SER A 10 -11.69 -3.68 -15.83
N ASP A 11 -10.79 -4.31 -15.06
CA ASP A 11 -11.06 -5.59 -14.41
C ASP A 11 -10.94 -5.43 -12.89
N VAL A 12 -11.99 -5.83 -12.17
CA VAL A 12 -11.96 -6.00 -10.72
C VAL A 12 -11.06 -7.21 -10.45
N TYR A 13 -9.75 -6.98 -10.37
CA TYR A 13 -8.82 -8.00 -9.92
C TYR A 13 -9.17 -8.33 -8.46
N PRO A 14 -9.30 -9.62 -8.09
CA PRO A 14 -9.45 -9.98 -6.69
C PRO A 14 -8.25 -9.41 -5.92
N GLU A 15 -8.54 -8.61 -4.90
CA GLU A 15 -7.55 -7.97 -4.03
C GLU A 15 -6.55 -9.05 -3.59
N ASN A 16 -5.31 -8.92 -4.08
CA ASN A 16 -4.28 -9.94 -3.95
C ASN A 16 -3.47 -9.66 -2.68
N GLN A 17 -3.18 -10.69 -1.89
CA GLN A 17 -2.27 -10.65 -0.73
C GLN A 17 -0.88 -10.03 -1.02
N PHE A 18 -0.49 -9.92 -2.30
CA PHE A 18 0.75 -9.31 -2.76
C PHE A 18 0.61 -7.83 -3.17
N SER A 19 -0.61 -7.31 -3.23
CA SER A 19 -0.85 -5.88 -3.47
C SER A 19 -0.57 -5.09 -2.20
N VAL A 20 0.11 -3.96 -2.35
CA VAL A 20 0.44 -3.07 -1.24
C VAL A 20 0.30 -1.61 -1.66
N MET A 21 -0.02 -0.74 -0.70
CA MET A 21 0.09 0.72 -0.85
C MET A 21 1.05 1.26 0.21
N VAL A 22 1.93 2.17 -0.20
CA VAL A 22 2.97 2.77 0.65
C VAL A 22 2.91 4.27 0.51
N GLY A 23 2.92 5.00 1.62
CA GLY A 23 2.95 6.46 1.58
C GLY A 23 3.16 7.11 2.94
N ASP A 24 3.54 8.37 2.92
CA ASP A 24 3.79 9.22 4.08
C ASP A 24 2.55 10.04 4.49
N ARG A 25 1.51 10.04 3.64
CA ARG A 25 0.31 10.84 3.88
C ARG A 25 -0.85 9.97 4.29
N LYS A 26 -1.72 10.57 5.11
CA LYS A 26 -3.01 9.98 5.48
C LYS A 26 -3.85 9.56 4.26
N SER A 27 -3.74 10.27 3.13
CA SER A 27 -4.44 9.90 1.89
C SER A 27 -4.01 8.55 1.34
N ASP A 28 -2.72 8.23 1.41
CA ASP A 28 -2.17 6.98 0.89
C ASP A 28 -2.62 5.81 1.77
N ILE A 29 -2.65 6.04 3.07
CA ILE A 29 -3.16 5.06 4.03
C ILE A 29 -4.65 4.80 3.83
N ILE A 30 -5.46 5.86 3.72
CA ILE A 30 -6.91 5.73 3.51
C ILE A 30 -7.19 4.99 2.21
N ALA A 31 -6.45 5.28 1.14
CA ALA A 31 -6.59 4.59 -0.12
C ALA A 31 -6.23 3.10 0.01
N GLY A 32 -5.12 2.75 0.66
CA GLY A 32 -4.73 1.37 0.90
C GLY A 32 -5.78 0.57 1.69
N ILE A 33 -6.32 1.17 2.76
CA ILE A 33 -7.41 0.59 3.56
C ILE A 33 -8.68 0.41 2.73
N SER A 34 -9.06 1.43 1.95
CA SER A 34 -10.28 1.40 1.14
C SER A 34 -10.24 0.33 0.05
N HIS A 35 -9.03 -0.07 -0.36
CA HIS A 35 -8.76 -1.12 -1.34
C HIS A 35 -8.39 -2.47 -0.70
N GLY A 36 -8.46 -2.62 0.63
CA GLY A 36 -8.20 -3.88 1.31
C GLY A 36 -6.77 -4.42 1.16
N VAL A 37 -5.81 -3.58 0.77
CA VAL A 37 -4.42 -4.00 0.51
C VAL A 37 -3.53 -3.79 1.73
N ARG A 38 -2.40 -4.51 1.77
CA ARG A 38 -1.35 -4.28 2.76
C ARG A 38 -0.91 -2.83 2.68
N THR A 39 -1.01 -2.08 3.76
CA THR A 39 -0.77 -0.63 3.76
C THR A 39 0.39 -0.30 4.67
N PHE A 40 1.36 0.49 4.21
CA PHE A 40 2.57 0.83 4.97
C PHE A 40 2.76 2.34 5.05
N TYR A 41 2.83 2.85 6.27
CA TYR A 41 3.22 4.22 6.54
C TYR A 41 4.75 4.36 6.52
N VAL A 42 5.24 5.41 5.87
CA VAL A 42 6.66 5.76 5.86
C VAL A 42 6.86 7.19 6.32
N GLN A 43 7.96 7.47 7.01
CA GLN A 43 8.38 8.84 7.29
C GLN A 43 8.82 9.52 5.99
N GLN A 44 8.45 10.78 5.77
CA GLN A 44 8.76 11.50 4.53
C GLN A 44 10.26 11.57 4.26
N GLU A 45 11.09 11.62 5.30
CA GLU A 45 12.55 11.76 5.23
C GLU A 45 13.26 10.43 4.90
N ILE A 46 12.61 9.29 5.14
CA ILE A 46 13.18 7.95 4.89
C ILE A 46 12.54 7.32 3.65
N GLY A 47 11.22 7.50 3.50
CA GLY A 47 10.42 6.97 2.41
C GLY A 47 10.43 5.45 2.34
N LEU A 48 10.38 4.93 1.12
CA LEU A 48 10.20 3.51 0.82
C LEU A 48 11.23 2.58 1.50
N LEU A 49 12.47 3.06 1.70
CA LEU A 49 13.55 2.28 2.33
C LEU A 49 13.16 1.75 3.71
N GLN A 50 12.30 2.47 4.44
CA GLN A 50 11.83 2.09 5.78
C GLN A 50 11.11 0.73 5.81
N VAL A 51 10.47 0.33 4.69
CA VAL A 51 9.54 -0.79 4.65
C VAL A 51 9.87 -1.84 3.59
N MET A 52 11.00 -1.68 2.87
CA MET A 52 11.40 -2.59 1.78
C MET A 52 11.39 -4.06 2.18
N GLU A 53 11.99 -4.40 3.32
CA GLU A 53 12.03 -5.79 3.81
C GLU A 53 10.64 -6.31 4.19
N ARG A 54 9.80 -5.44 4.77
CA ARG A 54 8.42 -5.77 5.15
C ARG A 54 7.55 -6.05 3.94
N ILE A 55 7.68 -5.26 2.88
CA ILE A 55 6.93 -5.46 1.62
C ILE A 55 7.23 -6.85 1.04
N LEU A 56 8.51 -7.27 1.09
CA LEU A 56 8.98 -8.56 0.58
C LEU A 56 8.56 -9.75 1.47
N ASP A 57 8.29 -9.52 2.75
CA ASP A 57 7.72 -10.52 3.64
C ASP A 57 6.20 -10.67 3.38
N TYR A 58 5.80 -11.77 2.75
CA TYR A 58 4.39 -12.05 2.45
C TYR A 58 3.53 -12.30 3.70
N SER A 59 4.14 -12.50 4.86
CA SER A 59 3.44 -12.69 6.14
C SER A 59 3.17 -11.38 6.89
N ASP A 60 3.81 -10.27 6.50
CA ASP A 60 3.57 -8.96 7.10
C ASP A 60 2.29 -8.35 6.54
N SER A 61 1.26 -8.18 7.36
CA SER A 61 -0.05 -7.66 6.92
C SER A 61 -0.08 -6.16 6.63
N GLY A 62 1.03 -5.43 6.80
CA GLY A 62 1.03 -3.97 6.81
C GLY A 62 0.70 -3.38 8.17
N ASP A 63 0.59 -2.06 8.21
CA ASP A 63 0.32 -1.28 9.41
C ASP A 63 -1.18 -1.32 9.77
N ALA A 64 -1.47 -1.63 11.03
CA ALA A 64 -2.82 -1.72 11.55
C ALA A 64 -3.48 -0.33 11.62
N ILE A 65 -4.79 -0.28 11.34
CA ILE A 65 -5.63 0.93 11.37
C ILE A 65 -5.55 1.64 12.74
N GLU A 66 -5.44 0.88 13.82
CA GLU A 66 -5.35 1.41 15.20
C GLU A 66 -4.06 2.19 15.48
N LYS A 67 -3.01 2.03 14.65
CA LYS A 67 -1.75 2.76 14.80
C LYS A 67 -1.65 4.02 13.95
N ILE A 68 -2.69 4.35 13.17
CA ILE A 68 -2.70 5.49 12.24
C ILE A 68 -3.70 6.56 12.69
N GLY A 69 -3.83 6.71 14.00
CA GLY A 69 -4.68 7.71 14.65
C GLY A 69 -4.43 7.80 16.15
N ASP A 70 -3.33 8.43 16.52
CA ASP A 70 -3.27 9.68 17.30
C ASP A 70 -2.02 10.48 16.89
#